data_AF-A0A5N6JML6-F1
#
_entry.id   AF-A0A5N6JML6-F1
#
_cell.length_a   1.000
_cell.length_b   1.000
_cell.length_c   1.000
_cell.angle_alpha   90.00
_cell.angle_beta   90.00
_cell.angle_gamma   90.00
#
_symmetry.space_group_name_H-M   'P 1'
#
loop_
_entity.id
_entity.type
_entity.pdbx_description
1 polymer ?
#
loop_
_entity_poly.entity_id
_entity_poly.type
_entity_poly.pdbx_seq_one_letter_code
_entity_poly.pdbx_strand_id
1 'polypeptide(L)'
;MGLDYRQDPITQEEIQAIFGRVMDIDSAERFLRVIHGRRVAGTLPDPDEPSSLAYWEEIAQKNALAWLRKNVPVDEDENATLRAEQELAEIEGGIIEDSKRIGIYVPNVGGGLTRGGRINFNMYKSNDSKEPAEGIKSVYGDSGLDAIRKANEAKSAAEEKKRKEEEMSQADEIRQNTGTLDHVRPRSRVELRRKGENPWLKYYEKKAQETAPSVVPELSVFTRLWPSALVVLLTVGVSCTLAHFYIPPARAVRLFPEIPPAVTTVSALILANAAVFFLWRVPPAWKMLNKYFMIIPAYPRGLSMIGAVFSHQAFSHFIPNMTLLAILGVQLHDEIGRANFLALYFTTGAVSSFSSLAWWVWKKAFVTTTLGASGAICAVIAAFLWYKKDEGISIFGVTPTISSWLLLGLVVGMEAWSWKRARKSTGKQILDHQSHMTGYIAGIMGAEVIRWRERVRKRQAEERKRIQMAVG
;
A
#
# COMPACT_ATOMS: atom_id res chain seq x y z
N MET A 1 -13.77 31.73 -5.25
CA MET A 1 -14.73 32.46 -6.10
C MET A 1 -13.90 33.09 -7.20
N GLY A 2 -14.33 32.99 -8.47
CA GLY A 2 -13.56 33.50 -9.60
C GLY A 2 -13.67 35.02 -9.77
N LEU A 3 -13.01 35.57 -10.78
CA LEU A 3 -13.06 36.99 -11.12
C LEU A 3 -14.22 37.26 -12.10
N ASP A 4 -14.93 38.37 -11.91
CA ASP A 4 -16.03 38.77 -12.78
C ASP A 4 -15.51 39.25 -14.13
N TYR A 5 -16.15 38.82 -15.22
CA TYR A 5 -15.72 39.09 -16.60
C TYR A 5 -16.75 39.89 -17.41
N ARG A 6 -17.97 40.08 -16.88
CA ARG A 6 -19.07 40.87 -17.46
C ARG A 6 -20.05 41.30 -16.37
N GLN A 7 -20.90 42.29 -16.67
CA GLN A 7 -21.90 42.83 -15.72
C GLN A 7 -23.21 42.03 -15.71
N ASP A 8 -23.71 41.60 -16.87
CA ASP A 8 -24.94 40.81 -16.97
C ASP A 8 -24.66 39.30 -16.86
N PRO A 9 -25.55 38.47 -16.32
CA PRO A 9 -25.36 37.01 -16.28
C PRO A 9 -25.46 36.39 -17.67
N ILE A 10 -24.70 35.32 -17.94
CA ILE A 10 -24.74 34.58 -19.21
C ILE A 10 -26.10 33.93 -19.46
N THR A 11 -26.59 33.95 -20.71
CA THR A 11 -27.89 33.33 -21.04
C THR A 11 -27.77 31.81 -21.25
N GLN A 12 -28.87 31.09 -21.11
CA GLN A 12 -28.90 29.63 -21.31
C GLN A 12 -28.52 29.22 -22.74
N GLU A 13 -28.83 30.07 -23.72
CA GLU A 13 -28.48 29.87 -25.13
C GLU A 13 -26.97 29.99 -25.35
N GLU A 14 -26.33 30.98 -24.72
CA GLU A 14 -24.88 31.17 -24.74
C GLU A 14 -24.14 30.01 -24.08
N ILE A 15 -24.64 29.50 -22.94
CA ILE A 15 -24.06 28.33 -22.27
C ILE A 15 -24.16 27.10 -23.15
N GLN A 16 -25.31 26.88 -23.79
CA GLN A 16 -25.50 25.74 -24.68
C GLN A 16 -24.55 25.83 -25.90
N ALA A 17 -24.22 27.04 -26.35
CA ALA A 17 -23.24 27.25 -27.42
C ALA A 17 -21.78 26.97 -26.97
N ILE A 18 -21.43 27.23 -25.70
CA ILE A 18 -20.06 27.06 -25.17
C ILE A 18 -19.80 25.64 -24.65
N PHE A 19 -20.72 25.11 -23.84
CA PHE A 19 -20.54 23.86 -23.09
C PHE A 19 -21.54 22.75 -23.49
N GLY A 20 -22.49 23.04 -24.40
CA GLY A 20 -23.57 22.10 -24.71
C GLY A 20 -24.57 21.93 -23.56
N ARG A 21 -25.29 20.79 -23.51
CA ARG A 21 -26.23 20.46 -22.41
C ARG A 21 -25.56 19.84 -21.18
N VAL A 22 -24.24 20.06 -21.02
CA VAL A 22 -23.42 19.36 -20.03
C VAL A 22 -23.39 20.09 -18.69
N MET A 23 -23.59 21.42 -18.68
CA MET A 23 -23.43 22.25 -17.48
C MET A 23 -24.67 23.12 -17.24
N ASP A 24 -25.06 23.27 -15.97
CA ASP A 24 -26.08 24.23 -15.54
C ASP A 24 -25.54 25.66 -15.51
N ILE A 25 -26.45 26.64 -15.46
CA ILE A 25 -26.12 28.07 -15.59
C ILE A 25 -25.15 28.53 -14.49
N ASP A 26 -25.41 28.14 -13.24
CA ASP A 26 -24.61 28.56 -12.09
C ASP A 26 -23.20 27.97 -12.13
N SER A 27 -23.08 26.69 -12.53
CA SER A 27 -21.79 26.03 -12.71
C SER A 27 -20.99 26.62 -13.87
N ALA A 28 -21.63 26.94 -14.99
CA ALA A 28 -20.98 27.53 -16.17
C ALA A 28 -20.45 28.94 -15.88
N GLU A 29 -21.26 29.77 -15.22
CA GLU A 29 -20.88 31.11 -14.78
C GLU A 29 -19.68 31.05 -13.82
N ARG A 30 -19.74 30.15 -12.83
CA ARG A 30 -18.62 29.94 -11.90
C ARG A 30 -17.36 29.47 -12.62
N PHE A 31 -17.49 28.57 -13.59
CA PHE A 31 -16.37 28.05 -14.36
C PHE A 31 -15.71 29.16 -15.20
N LEU A 32 -16.49 29.96 -15.91
CA LEU A 32 -15.99 31.10 -16.69
C LEU A 32 -15.28 32.14 -15.82
N ARG A 33 -15.82 32.45 -14.63
CA ARG A 33 -15.15 33.35 -13.66
C ARG A 33 -13.82 32.81 -13.17
N VAL A 34 -13.73 31.51 -12.94
CA VAL A 34 -12.46 30.87 -12.52
C VAL A 34 -11.44 30.93 -13.65
N ILE A 35 -11.83 30.58 -14.88
CA ILE A 35 -10.93 30.66 -16.04
C ILE A 35 -10.50 32.10 -16.31
N HIS A 36 -11.42 33.06 -16.25
CA HIS A 36 -11.08 34.48 -16.40
C HIS A 36 -10.11 34.97 -15.31
N GLY A 37 -10.34 34.59 -14.04
CA GLY A 37 -9.41 34.89 -12.95
C GLY A 37 -8.01 34.34 -13.21
N ARG A 38 -7.89 33.14 -13.80
CA ARG A 38 -6.59 32.55 -14.16
C ARG A 38 -5.89 33.28 -15.31
N ARG A 39 -6.65 33.78 -16.30
CA ARG A 39 -6.14 34.61 -17.41
C ARG A 39 -5.51 35.90 -16.87
N VAL A 40 -6.22 36.59 -15.97
CA VAL A 40 -5.74 37.84 -15.35
C VAL A 40 -4.60 37.60 -14.38
N ALA A 41 -4.62 36.49 -13.64
CA ALA A 41 -3.56 36.16 -12.69
C ALA A 41 -2.28 35.58 -13.33
N GLY A 42 -2.26 35.35 -14.65
CA GLY A 42 -1.10 34.75 -15.33
C GLY A 42 -0.83 33.29 -14.94
N THR A 43 -1.85 32.53 -14.52
CA THR A 43 -1.71 31.15 -13.99
C THR A 43 -2.31 30.07 -14.91
N LEU A 44 -2.39 30.37 -16.20
CA LEU A 44 -2.79 29.38 -17.21
C LEU A 44 -1.66 28.37 -17.41
N PRO A 45 -1.97 27.06 -17.49
CA PRO A 45 -0.97 26.05 -17.79
C PRO A 45 -0.43 26.19 -19.22
N ASP A 46 0.83 25.79 -19.41
CA ASP A 46 1.50 25.79 -20.71
C ASP A 46 0.77 24.81 -21.66
N PRO A 47 0.45 25.19 -22.92
CA PRO A 47 -0.16 24.29 -23.90
C PRO A 47 0.63 22.97 -24.13
N ASP A 48 1.93 22.94 -23.84
CA ASP A 48 2.76 21.74 -24.00
C ASP A 48 2.84 20.85 -22.73
N GLU A 49 2.21 21.27 -21.62
CA GLU A 49 2.21 20.51 -20.36
C GLU A 49 1.12 19.41 -20.36
N PRO A 50 1.45 18.14 -20.01
CA PRO A 50 0.47 17.06 -20.00
C PRO A 50 -0.61 17.30 -18.93
N SER A 51 -1.84 17.52 -19.38
CA SER A 51 -3.00 17.73 -18.50
C SER A 51 -3.32 16.47 -17.69
N SER A 52 -3.57 16.67 -16.40
CA SER A 52 -4.11 15.64 -15.49
C SER A 52 -5.64 15.66 -15.38
N LEU A 53 -6.29 16.57 -16.12
CA LEU A 53 -7.75 16.79 -16.09
C LEU A 53 -8.50 15.66 -16.80
N ALA A 54 -9.79 15.50 -16.46
CA ALA A 54 -10.65 14.60 -17.21
C ALA A 54 -10.87 15.13 -18.64
N TYR A 55 -11.03 14.23 -19.63
CA TYR A 55 -11.22 14.60 -21.04
C TYR A 55 -12.33 15.66 -21.27
N TRP A 56 -13.42 15.60 -20.49
CA TRP A 56 -14.51 16.57 -20.61
C TRP A 56 -14.15 17.96 -20.06
N GLU A 57 -13.30 18.04 -19.01
CA GLU A 57 -12.83 19.29 -18.41
C GLU A 57 -11.89 20.02 -19.36
N GLU A 58 -11.06 19.28 -20.08
CA GLU A 58 -10.15 19.81 -21.09
C GLU A 58 -10.91 20.47 -22.25
N ILE A 59 -11.97 19.82 -22.74
CA ILE A 59 -12.86 20.38 -23.77
C ILE A 59 -13.58 21.62 -23.26
N ALA A 60 -14.12 21.56 -22.03
CA ALA A 60 -14.81 22.69 -21.42
C ALA A 60 -13.87 23.89 -21.25
N GLN A 61 -12.65 23.68 -20.77
CA GLN A 61 -11.63 24.71 -20.60
C GLN A 61 -11.24 25.34 -21.95
N LYS A 62 -11.05 24.53 -22.99
CA LYS A 62 -10.72 25.03 -24.34
C LYS A 62 -11.83 25.91 -24.91
N ASN A 63 -13.08 25.48 -24.80
CA ASN A 63 -14.24 26.24 -25.28
C ASN A 63 -14.44 27.53 -24.46
N ALA A 64 -14.28 27.45 -23.15
CA ALA A 64 -14.33 28.60 -22.25
C ALA A 64 -13.27 29.65 -22.60
N LEU A 65 -12.01 29.23 -22.80
CA LEU A 65 -10.91 30.12 -23.19
C LEU A 65 -11.15 30.76 -24.56
N ALA A 66 -11.61 29.98 -25.55
CA ALA A 66 -11.92 30.51 -26.88
C ALA A 66 -13.02 31.58 -26.84
N TRP A 67 -14.08 31.34 -26.05
CA TRP A 67 -15.15 32.31 -25.87
C TRP A 67 -14.68 33.55 -25.10
N LEU A 68 -13.93 33.36 -24.00
CA LEU A 68 -13.43 34.46 -23.17
C LEU A 68 -12.43 35.34 -23.92
N ARG A 69 -11.53 34.78 -24.73
CA ARG A 69 -10.59 35.55 -25.56
C ARG A 69 -11.29 36.39 -26.62
N LYS A 70 -12.44 35.92 -27.12
CA LYS A 70 -13.24 36.64 -28.11
C LYS A 70 -14.08 37.78 -27.50
N ASN A 71 -14.65 37.56 -26.32
CA ASN A 71 -15.62 38.49 -25.73
C ASN A 71 -15.05 39.37 -24.62
N VAL A 72 -13.94 38.97 -23.99
CA VAL A 72 -13.29 39.67 -22.88
C VAL A 72 -11.77 39.69 -23.15
N PRO A 73 -11.29 40.64 -23.96
CA PRO A 73 -9.86 40.73 -24.29
C PRO A 73 -9.06 41.08 -23.04
N VAL A 74 -7.99 40.32 -22.79
CA VAL A 74 -7.03 40.50 -21.71
C VAL A 74 -5.67 40.19 -22.30
N ASP A 75 -4.65 40.97 -21.96
CA ASP A 75 -3.26 40.67 -22.33
C ASP A 75 -2.73 39.55 -21.43
N GLU A 76 -2.86 38.31 -21.89
CA GLU A 76 -2.45 37.12 -21.13
C GLU A 76 -0.92 37.01 -21.02
N ASP A 77 -0.18 37.52 -22.01
CA ASP A 77 1.28 37.43 -22.08
C ASP A 77 1.94 38.43 -21.11
N GLU A 78 1.41 39.66 -21.03
CA GLU A 78 1.84 40.65 -20.04
C GLU A 78 1.55 40.17 -18.60
N ASN A 79 0.36 39.62 -18.34
CA ASN A 79 -0.01 39.10 -17.02
C ASN A 79 0.85 37.90 -16.60
N ALA A 80 1.19 37.00 -17.53
CA ALA A 80 2.11 35.90 -17.26
C ALA A 80 3.53 36.41 -16.96
N THR A 81 4.00 37.42 -17.68
CA THR A 81 5.31 38.05 -17.47
C THR A 81 5.39 38.72 -16.10
N LEU A 82 4.40 39.53 -15.74
CA LEU A 82 4.31 40.19 -14.43
C LEU A 82 4.28 39.19 -13.27
N ARG A 83 3.58 38.05 -13.45
CA ARG A 83 3.55 36.99 -12.45
C ARG A 83 4.92 36.32 -12.31
N ALA A 84 5.58 36.02 -13.42
CA ALA A 84 6.92 35.43 -13.43
C ALA A 84 7.95 36.36 -12.76
N GLU A 85 7.88 37.67 -13.01
CA GLU A 85 8.72 38.68 -12.35
C GLU A 85 8.47 38.74 -10.83
N GLN A 86 7.21 38.68 -10.39
CA GLN A 86 6.87 38.63 -8.97
C GLN A 86 7.39 37.36 -8.29
N GLU A 87 7.22 36.19 -8.91
CA GLU A 87 7.73 34.92 -8.38
C GLU A 87 9.26 34.91 -8.33
N LEU A 88 9.93 35.47 -9.35
CA LEU A 88 11.37 35.63 -9.36
C LEU A 88 11.84 36.55 -8.23
N ALA A 89 11.16 37.69 -8.02
CA ALA A 89 11.46 38.63 -6.93
C ALA A 89 11.25 38.01 -5.54
N GLU A 90 10.23 37.18 -5.36
CA GLU A 90 10.00 36.41 -4.13
C GLU A 90 11.12 35.38 -3.87
N ILE A 91 11.55 34.67 -4.92
CA ILE A 91 12.67 33.72 -4.84
C ILE A 91 13.97 34.44 -4.51
N GLU A 92 14.27 35.55 -5.19
CA GLU A 92 15.44 36.38 -4.92
C GLU A 92 15.43 36.95 -3.48
N GLY A 93 14.27 37.43 -3.03
CA GLY A 93 14.06 37.87 -1.64
C GLY A 93 14.34 36.76 -0.63
N GLY A 94 13.81 35.56 -0.87
CA GLY A 94 14.06 34.38 -0.04
C GLY A 94 15.53 33.97 0.00
N ILE A 95 16.23 34.02 -1.14
CA ILE A 95 17.69 33.75 -1.22
C ILE A 95 18.48 34.78 -0.41
N ILE A 96 18.09 36.06 -0.46
CA ILE A 96 18.75 37.13 0.31
C ILE A 96 18.48 36.98 1.81
N GLU A 97 17.24 36.68 2.22
CA GLU A 97 16.90 36.44 3.62
C GLU A 97 17.60 35.19 4.18
N ASP A 98 17.66 34.11 3.41
CA ASP A 98 18.41 32.91 3.76
C ASP A 98 19.89 33.22 3.87
N SER A 99 20.47 33.97 2.93
CA SER A 99 21.88 34.37 2.96
C SER A 99 22.21 35.29 4.15
N LYS A 100 21.27 36.16 4.57
CA LYS A 100 21.38 36.97 5.80
C LYS A 100 21.29 36.09 7.06
N ARG A 101 20.35 35.14 7.09
CA ARG A 101 20.16 34.20 8.20
C ARG A 101 21.39 33.31 8.42
N ILE A 102 22.02 32.87 7.32
CA ILE A 102 23.24 32.04 7.33
C ILE A 102 24.49 32.91 7.59
N GLY A 103 24.37 34.24 7.55
CA GLY A 103 25.44 35.19 7.87
C GLY A 103 26.47 35.40 6.75
N ILE A 104 26.16 34.99 5.53
CA ILE A 104 27.03 35.13 4.34
C ILE A 104 26.85 36.52 3.72
N TYR A 105 25.64 37.09 3.80
CA TYR A 105 25.33 38.39 3.23
C TYR A 105 25.15 39.45 4.33
N VAL A 106 25.98 40.49 4.29
CA VAL A 106 25.81 41.71 5.09
C VAL A 106 25.50 42.86 4.12
N PRO A 107 24.34 43.53 4.23
CA PRO A 107 24.05 44.68 3.38
C PRO A 107 25.02 45.82 3.69
N ASN A 108 25.66 46.37 2.65
CA ASN A 108 26.53 47.55 2.77
C ASN A 108 25.72 48.73 3.31
N VAL A 109 25.83 49.01 4.60
CA VAL A 109 25.28 50.21 5.22
C VAL A 109 26.39 51.26 5.33
N GLY A 110 26.42 52.19 4.37
CA GLY A 110 26.93 53.55 4.57
C GLY A 110 28.45 53.79 4.44
N GLY A 111 28.83 54.47 3.35
CA GLY A 111 29.64 55.70 3.42
C GLY A 111 31.15 55.56 3.65
N GLY A 112 31.92 55.58 2.56
CA GLY A 112 33.34 55.95 2.58
C GLY A 112 34.06 55.61 1.28
N LEU A 113 34.19 56.59 0.38
CA LEU A 113 35.12 56.49 -0.74
C LEU A 113 36.54 56.28 -0.20
N THR A 114 37.15 55.13 -0.46
CA THR A 114 38.61 55.00 -0.40
C THR A 114 39.18 55.02 -1.81
N ARG A 115 40.11 55.96 -2.04
CA ARG A 115 40.91 56.07 -3.26
C ARG A 115 41.81 54.82 -3.39
N GLY A 116 41.38 53.86 -4.19
CA GLY A 116 42.12 52.62 -4.50
C GLY A 116 41.19 51.41 -4.50
N GLY A 117 40.69 51.04 -5.68
CA GLY A 117 39.67 50.00 -5.84
C GLY A 117 40.07 48.61 -5.35
N ARG A 118 39.76 48.30 -4.09
CA ARG A 118 39.71 46.92 -3.55
C ARG A 118 38.38 46.68 -2.86
N ILE A 119 37.75 45.57 -3.22
CA ILE A 119 36.49 45.08 -2.65
C ILE A 119 36.81 44.50 -1.25
N ASN A 120 36.17 45.02 -0.21
CA ASN A 120 36.33 44.54 1.16
C ASN A 120 35.40 43.33 1.39
N PHE A 121 35.97 42.12 1.47
CA PHE A 121 35.27 40.95 1.99
C PHE A 121 35.49 40.90 3.51
N ASN A 122 34.56 41.44 4.30
CA ASN A 122 34.60 41.29 5.76
C ASN A 122 34.24 39.85 6.14
N MET A 123 35.26 38.99 6.34
CA MET A 123 35.11 37.59 6.75
C MET A 123 34.96 37.38 8.27
N TYR A 124 34.94 38.43 9.09
CA TYR A 124 34.79 38.34 10.54
C TYR A 124 33.84 39.41 11.10
N LYS A 125 32.97 39.02 12.05
CA LYS A 125 32.17 39.96 12.84
C LYS A 125 33.06 40.65 13.88
N SER A 126 33.08 41.98 13.89
CA SER A 126 33.61 42.75 15.02
C SER A 126 32.63 42.63 16.19
N ASN A 127 33.12 42.16 17.35
CA ASN A 127 32.34 42.07 18.59
C ASN A 127 32.16 43.46 19.21
N ASP A 128 30.99 44.09 19.03
CA ASP A 128 30.58 45.29 19.76
C ASP A 128 29.66 44.96 20.95
N SER A 129 30.04 43.97 21.77
CA SER A 129 29.33 43.71 23.03
C SER A 129 30.31 43.62 24.19
N LYS A 130 30.26 44.66 25.03
CA LYS A 130 30.80 44.65 26.39
C LYS A 130 29.84 43.85 27.27
N GLU A 131 30.05 42.54 27.37
CA GLU A 131 29.84 41.73 28.59
C GLU A 131 30.21 40.26 28.30
N PRO A 132 31.05 39.61 29.13
CA PRO A 132 31.54 38.26 28.84
C PRO A 132 30.55 37.20 29.34
N ALA A 133 30.00 36.38 28.44
CA ALA A 133 29.37 35.12 28.81
C ALA A 133 30.44 34.04 29.01
N GLU A 134 30.39 33.35 30.16
CA GLU A 134 31.28 32.26 30.54
C GLU A 134 31.18 31.07 29.58
N GLY A 135 32.32 30.61 29.11
CA GLY A 135 32.45 29.43 28.25
C GLY A 135 33.50 29.63 27.16
N ILE A 136 34.62 28.93 27.32
CA ILE A 136 35.85 28.93 26.50
C ILE A 136 35.58 29.31 25.03
N LYS A 137 35.92 30.56 24.66
CA LYS A 137 35.90 31.02 23.26
C LYS A 137 37.23 30.71 22.58
N SER A 138 37.14 30.26 21.32
CA SER A 138 38.25 30.30 20.36
C SER A 138 38.90 31.69 20.39
N VAL A 139 40.23 31.74 20.54
CA VAL A 139 41.03 32.98 20.60
C VAL A 139 40.87 33.86 19.35
N TYR A 140 40.38 33.30 18.24
CA TYR A 140 40.23 33.99 16.94
C TYR A 140 38.79 34.40 16.57
N GLY A 141 37.82 34.27 17.49
CA GLY A 141 36.41 34.57 17.20
C GLY A 141 35.73 33.49 16.35
N ASP A 142 34.40 33.55 16.24
CA ASP A 142 33.60 32.54 15.53
C ASP A 142 33.83 32.67 14.01
N SER A 143 34.40 31.63 13.40
CA SER A 143 34.66 31.57 11.96
C SER A 143 33.37 31.24 11.19
N GLY A 144 33.23 31.71 9.95
CA GLY A 144 32.12 31.32 9.07
C GLY A 144 31.98 29.81 8.87
N LEU A 145 33.08 29.05 9.03
CA LEU A 145 33.05 27.58 9.00
C LEU A 145 32.38 26.97 10.25
N ASP A 146 32.49 27.63 11.42
CA ASP A 146 31.81 27.19 12.64
C ASP A 146 30.30 27.50 12.57
N ALA A 147 29.94 28.60 11.92
CA ALA A 147 28.54 28.89 11.59
C ALA A 147 27.94 27.84 10.63
N ILE A 148 28.70 27.41 9.61
CA ILE A 148 28.28 26.33 8.69
C ILE A 148 28.14 25.01 9.44
N ARG A 149 29.09 24.66 10.33
CA ARG A 149 29.01 23.44 11.14
C ARG A 149 27.76 23.44 12.03
N LYS A 150 27.51 24.55 12.73
CA LYS A 150 26.33 24.73 13.59
C LYS A 150 25.02 24.70 12.80
N ALA A 151 24.99 25.27 11.59
CA ALA A 151 23.83 25.21 10.71
C ALA A 151 23.56 23.78 10.20
N ASN A 152 24.62 23.02 9.87
CA ASN A 152 24.50 21.62 9.46
C ASN A 152 24.05 20.72 10.63
N GLU A 153 24.57 20.95 11.83
CA GLU A 153 24.13 20.26 13.05
C GLU A 153 22.67 20.58 13.36
N ALA A 154 22.25 21.84 13.26
CA ALA A 154 20.86 22.25 13.44
C ALA A 154 19.92 21.65 12.37
N LYS A 155 20.37 21.57 11.11
CA LYS A 155 19.62 20.91 10.03
C LYS A 155 19.48 19.41 10.28
N SER A 156 20.55 18.74 10.70
CA SER A 156 20.52 17.33 11.06
C SER A 156 19.59 17.06 12.26
N ALA A 157 19.64 17.90 13.29
CA ALA A 157 18.74 17.81 14.45
C ALA A 157 17.28 18.07 14.07
N ALA A 158 17.02 19.02 13.15
CA ALA A 158 15.67 19.29 12.64
C ALA A 158 15.13 18.13 11.80
N GLU A 159 15.96 17.52 10.94
CA GLU A 159 15.61 16.30 10.20
C GLU A 159 15.35 15.11 11.14
N GLU A 160 16.15 14.95 12.20
CA GLU A 160 15.94 13.90 13.20
C GLU A 160 14.64 14.13 14.00
N LYS A 161 14.34 15.38 14.36
CA LYS A 161 13.08 15.75 15.02
C LYS A 161 11.87 15.49 14.13
N LYS A 162 11.95 15.89 12.85
CA LYS A 162 10.91 15.61 11.86
C LYS A 162 10.70 14.10 11.67
N ARG A 163 11.78 13.32 11.63
CA ARG A 163 11.70 11.86 11.57
C ARG A 163 10.99 11.27 12.80
N LYS A 164 11.31 11.75 14.01
CA LYS A 164 10.65 11.33 15.26
C LYS A 164 9.17 11.72 15.28
N GLU A 165 8.80 12.89 14.77
CA GLU A 165 7.41 13.32 14.62
C GLU A 165 6.65 12.44 13.62
N GLU A 166 7.25 12.10 12.49
CA GLU A 166 6.68 11.16 11.52
C GLU A 166 6.54 9.74 12.10
N GLU A 167 7.53 9.26 12.85
CA GLU A 167 7.47 7.96 13.57
C GLU A 167 6.35 7.93 14.62
N MET A 168 6.13 9.03 15.36
CA MET A 168 5.01 9.17 16.29
C MET A 168 3.66 9.23 15.57
N SER A 169 3.55 9.99 14.47
CA SER A 169 2.35 10.03 13.64
C SER A 169 2.01 8.63 13.10
N GLN A 170 3.01 7.88 12.65
CA GLN A 170 2.84 6.50 12.20
C GLN A 170 2.39 5.58 13.34
N ALA A 171 2.94 5.73 14.55
CA ALA A 171 2.52 4.94 15.71
C ALA A 171 1.06 5.22 16.08
N ASP A 172 0.60 6.47 16.00
CA ASP A 172 -0.78 6.85 16.28
C ASP A 172 -1.75 6.38 15.19
N GLU A 173 -1.34 6.35 13.92
CA GLU A 173 -2.13 5.73 12.84
C GLU A 173 -2.27 4.21 13.02
N ILE A 174 -1.21 3.52 13.47
CA ILE A 174 -1.28 2.08 13.81
C ILE A 174 -2.34 1.84 14.88
N ARG A 175 -2.38 2.68 15.92
CA ARG A 175 -3.37 2.59 17.01
C ARG A 175 -4.81 2.76 16.52
N GLN A 176 -5.03 3.57 15.49
CA GLN A 176 -6.35 3.78 14.90
C GLN A 176 -6.75 2.68 13.90
N ASN A 177 -5.80 1.94 13.32
CA ASN A 177 -6.05 1.02 12.19
C ASN A 177 -6.00 -0.48 12.56
N THR A 178 -6.02 -0.87 13.85
CA THR A 178 -6.00 -2.29 14.30
C THR A 178 -7.29 -3.10 14.04
N GLY A 179 -8.08 -2.77 13.02
CA GLY A 179 -9.25 -3.56 12.59
C GLY A 179 -10.02 -2.88 11.47
N THR A 180 -9.91 -3.39 10.24
CA THR A 180 -10.46 -2.72 9.04
C THR A 180 -11.96 -2.99 8.85
N LEU A 181 -12.79 -1.94 8.81
CA LEU A 181 -13.38 -1.36 7.57
C LEU A 181 -14.56 -0.39 7.83
N ASP A 182 -14.49 0.71 7.06
CA ASP A 182 -15.54 1.47 6.38
C ASP A 182 -16.11 2.78 6.99
N HIS A 183 -15.98 3.86 6.20
CA HIS A 183 -16.62 5.14 6.40
C HIS A 183 -18.08 5.04 5.92
N VAL A 184 -19.03 5.21 6.84
CA VAL A 184 -20.46 5.20 6.51
C VAL A 184 -20.85 6.51 5.81
N ARG A 185 -21.48 6.40 4.63
CA ARG A 185 -22.07 7.54 3.90
C ARG A 185 -23.19 8.21 4.73
N PRO A 186 -23.31 9.54 4.74
CA PRO A 186 -24.26 10.22 5.60
C PRO A 186 -25.64 10.26 4.93
N ARG A 187 -26.50 9.26 5.13
CA ARG A 187 -27.95 9.38 4.85
C ARG A 187 -28.76 8.38 5.69
N SER A 188 -29.09 8.75 6.93
CA SER A 188 -30.39 8.44 7.55
C SER A 188 -30.49 9.15 8.90
N ARG A 189 -31.62 9.83 9.09
CA ARG A 189 -31.96 10.63 10.26
C ARG A 189 -32.55 9.70 11.32
N VAL A 190 -31.70 8.96 12.01
CA VAL A 190 -32.02 8.22 13.23
C VAL A 190 -30.89 8.51 14.21
N GLU A 191 -31.19 9.10 15.36
CA GLU A 191 -30.21 9.30 16.42
C GLU A 191 -29.81 7.95 17.02
N LEU A 192 -28.94 7.24 16.32
CA LEU A 192 -28.20 6.10 16.85
C LEU A 192 -27.24 6.64 17.90
N ARG A 193 -27.38 6.15 19.15
CA ARG A 193 -26.42 6.32 20.25
C ARG A 193 -24.98 6.36 19.70
N ARG A 194 -24.22 7.44 19.97
CA ARG A 194 -22.88 7.66 19.38
C ARG A 194 -22.05 6.39 19.50
N LYS A 195 -21.65 5.83 18.35
CA LYS A 195 -20.85 4.62 18.24
C LYS A 195 -19.51 4.88 18.92
N GLY A 196 -19.36 4.40 20.15
CA GLY A 196 -18.23 4.73 21.02
C GLY A 196 -18.56 4.86 22.50
N GLU A 197 -19.83 4.87 22.93
CA GLU A 197 -20.18 5.05 24.34
C GLU A 197 -20.33 3.76 25.17
N ASN A 198 -20.31 2.58 24.56
CA ASN A 198 -20.46 1.33 25.33
C ASN A 198 -19.18 1.06 26.16
N PRO A 199 -19.24 1.10 27.51
CA PRO A 199 -18.07 0.89 28.36
C PRO A 199 -17.40 -0.46 28.13
N TRP A 200 -18.18 -1.48 27.78
CA TRP A 200 -17.69 -2.82 27.49
C TRP A 200 -16.83 -2.86 26.22
N LEU A 201 -17.24 -2.19 25.15
CA LEU A 201 -16.46 -2.11 23.92
C LEU A 201 -15.16 -1.32 24.14
N LYS A 202 -15.22 -0.18 24.85
CA LYS A 202 -14.02 0.60 25.21
C LYS A 202 -13.01 -0.22 25.99
N TYR A 203 -13.48 -1.05 26.93
CA TYR A 203 -12.61 -1.92 27.73
C TYR A 203 -11.81 -2.88 26.85
N TYR A 204 -12.48 -3.59 25.92
CA TYR A 204 -11.80 -4.54 25.05
C TYR A 204 -10.97 -3.88 23.94
N GLU A 205 -11.39 -2.70 23.47
CA GLU A 205 -10.61 -1.88 22.54
C GLU A 205 -9.28 -1.46 23.18
N LYS A 206 -9.31 -0.91 24.40
CA LYS A 206 -8.10 -0.59 25.17
C LYS A 206 -7.22 -1.81 25.38
N LYS A 207 -7.81 -2.95 25.75
CA LYS A 207 -7.10 -4.21 25.98
C LYS A 207 -6.47 -4.80 24.71
N ALA A 208 -7.05 -4.53 23.54
CA ALA A 208 -6.49 -4.89 22.24
C ALA A 208 -5.40 -3.89 21.79
N GLN A 209 -5.50 -2.63 22.20
CA GLN A 209 -4.47 -1.61 21.97
C GLN A 209 -3.24 -1.82 22.87
N GLU A 210 -3.38 -2.39 24.07
CA GLU A 210 -2.25 -2.77 24.94
C GLU A 210 -1.23 -3.70 24.27
N THR A 211 -1.65 -4.49 23.26
CA THR A 211 -0.72 -5.32 22.49
C THR A 211 0.15 -4.54 21.50
N ALA A 212 -0.25 -3.32 21.15
CA ALA A 212 0.52 -2.42 20.31
C ALA A 212 1.47 -1.58 21.17
N PRO A 213 2.78 -1.51 20.86
CA PRO A 213 3.70 -0.61 21.54
C PRO A 213 3.29 0.84 21.27
N SER A 214 3.57 1.73 22.22
CA SER A 214 3.21 3.15 22.14
C SER A 214 3.99 3.93 21.09
N VAL A 215 5.18 3.44 20.74
CA VAL A 215 6.06 3.95 19.69
C VAL A 215 6.48 2.74 18.85
N VAL A 216 6.68 2.92 17.54
CA VAL A 216 7.24 1.87 16.69
C VAL A 216 8.62 1.49 17.24
N PRO A 217 8.84 0.23 17.66
CA PRO A 217 10.12 -0.16 18.24
C PRO A 217 11.25 -0.04 17.21
N GLU A 218 12.40 0.49 17.61
CA GLU A 218 13.60 0.54 16.77
C GLU A 218 14.24 -0.85 16.64
N LEU A 219 13.68 -1.68 15.76
CA LEU A 219 14.18 -3.02 15.47
C LEU A 219 14.90 -3.04 14.13
N SER A 220 16.04 -3.74 14.08
CA SER A 220 16.73 -4.06 12.84
C SER A 220 15.85 -4.92 11.92
N VAL A 221 16.13 -4.88 10.62
CA VAL A 221 15.44 -5.72 9.62
C VAL A 221 15.52 -7.20 10.00
N PHE A 222 16.70 -7.66 10.45
CA PHE A 222 16.89 -9.03 10.88
C PHE A 222 15.98 -9.38 12.06
N THR A 223 15.95 -8.56 13.12
CA THR A 223 15.13 -8.79 14.32
C THR A 223 13.64 -8.86 14.01
N ARG A 224 13.17 -8.12 13.00
CA ARG A 224 11.76 -8.17 12.53
C ARG A 224 11.44 -9.46 11.78
N LEU A 225 12.40 -9.99 11.00
CA LEU A 225 12.11 -11.07 10.05
C LEU A 225 12.45 -12.46 10.58
N TRP A 226 13.53 -12.62 11.34
CA TRP A 226 14.02 -13.95 11.71
C TRP A 226 13.02 -14.81 12.51
N PRO A 227 12.21 -14.28 13.46
CA PRO A 227 11.27 -15.12 14.20
C PRO A 227 10.15 -15.64 13.29
N SER A 228 9.70 -14.80 12.36
CA SER A 228 8.71 -15.18 11.34
C SER A 228 9.30 -16.18 10.34
N ALA A 229 10.53 -15.96 9.90
CA ALA A 229 11.24 -16.90 9.02
C ALA A 229 11.37 -18.29 9.68
N LEU A 230 11.69 -18.35 10.97
CA LEU A 230 11.78 -19.60 11.72
C LEU A 230 10.44 -20.35 11.73
N VAL A 231 9.33 -19.66 12.01
CA VAL A 231 7.99 -20.28 11.99
C VAL A 231 7.61 -20.78 10.60
N VAL A 232 7.97 -20.05 9.54
CA VAL A 232 7.74 -20.48 8.15
C VAL A 232 8.55 -21.73 7.83
N LEU A 233 9.84 -21.75 8.17
CA LEU A 233 10.71 -22.93 7.97
C LEU A 233 10.19 -24.15 8.73
N LEU A 234 9.73 -23.97 9.97
CA LEU A 234 9.10 -25.03 10.76
C LEU A 234 7.80 -25.51 10.09
N THR A 235 6.98 -24.60 9.59
CA THR A 235 5.74 -24.94 8.86
C THR A 235 6.03 -25.75 7.61
N VAL A 236 7.08 -25.38 6.85
CA VAL A 236 7.55 -26.11 5.68
C VAL A 236 8.06 -27.50 6.08
N GLY A 237 8.90 -27.60 7.11
CA GLY A 237 9.40 -28.89 7.60
C GLY A 237 8.28 -29.83 8.02
N VAL A 238 7.37 -29.38 8.88
CA VAL A 238 6.22 -30.17 9.37
C VAL A 238 5.32 -30.60 8.22
N SER A 239 5.02 -29.68 7.29
CA SER A 239 4.17 -29.97 6.12
C SER A 239 4.79 -30.98 5.17
N CYS A 240 6.09 -30.86 4.89
CA CYS A 240 6.83 -31.82 4.06
C CYS A 240 6.90 -33.20 4.72
N THR A 241 7.15 -33.26 6.04
CA THR A 241 7.14 -34.51 6.81
C THR A 241 5.75 -35.16 6.77
N LEU A 242 4.69 -34.39 7.01
CA LEU A 242 3.31 -34.89 6.90
C LEU A 242 3.03 -35.41 5.48
N ALA A 243 3.39 -34.67 4.44
CA ALA A 243 3.22 -35.09 3.05
C ALA A 243 4.09 -36.30 2.65
N HIS A 244 5.13 -36.63 3.43
CA HIS A 244 5.96 -37.80 3.20
C HIS A 244 5.37 -39.05 3.87
N PHE A 245 4.96 -38.93 5.13
CA PHE A 245 4.56 -40.07 5.98
C PHE A 245 3.05 -40.30 6.06
N TYR A 246 2.22 -39.37 5.58
CA TYR A 246 0.77 -39.50 5.69
C TYR A 246 0.24 -40.65 4.82
N ILE A 247 -0.51 -41.55 5.47
CA ILE A 247 -1.25 -42.63 4.83
C ILE A 247 -2.75 -42.28 4.91
N PRO A 248 -3.46 -42.19 3.77
CA PRO A 248 -4.90 -41.91 3.79
C PRO A 248 -5.68 -42.97 4.57
N PRO A 249 -6.59 -42.60 5.49
CA PRO A 249 -7.40 -43.56 6.22
C PRO A 249 -8.38 -44.27 5.28
N ALA A 250 -8.51 -45.59 5.48
CA ALA A 250 -9.52 -46.41 4.83
C ALA A 250 -10.93 -45.87 5.12
N ARG A 251 -11.89 -46.07 4.21
CA ARG A 251 -13.25 -45.50 4.33
C ARG A 251 -13.93 -45.87 5.65
N ALA A 252 -13.77 -47.11 6.11
CA ALA A 252 -14.42 -47.64 7.32
C ALA A 252 -14.01 -46.96 8.63
N VAL A 253 -12.83 -46.31 8.68
CA VAL A 253 -12.32 -45.65 9.89
C VAL A 253 -12.44 -44.12 9.83
N ARG A 254 -13.08 -43.58 8.80
CA ARG A 254 -13.30 -42.12 8.67
C ARG A 254 -14.44 -41.68 9.58
N LEU A 255 -14.31 -40.49 10.17
CA LEU A 255 -15.39 -39.87 10.94
C LEU A 255 -16.65 -39.62 10.07
N PHE A 256 -16.45 -39.27 8.80
CA PHE A 256 -17.51 -39.10 7.80
C PHE A 256 -17.24 -40.01 6.59
N PRO A 257 -17.67 -41.29 6.62
CA PRO A 257 -17.39 -42.26 5.56
C PRO A 257 -18.06 -41.94 4.21
N GLU A 258 -19.21 -41.26 4.25
CA GLU A 258 -20.05 -40.94 3.09
C GLU A 258 -19.62 -39.68 2.35
N ILE A 259 -18.79 -38.84 2.98
CA ILE A 259 -18.35 -37.58 2.40
C ILE A 259 -16.97 -37.79 1.73
N PRO A 260 -16.77 -37.32 0.49
CA PRO A 260 -15.45 -37.35 -0.14
C PRO A 260 -14.37 -36.69 0.74
N PRO A 261 -13.15 -37.27 0.79
CA PRO A 261 -12.05 -36.71 1.58
C PRO A 261 -11.72 -35.26 1.22
N ALA A 262 -11.86 -34.87 -0.05
CA ALA A 262 -11.62 -33.52 -0.54
C ALA A 262 -12.56 -32.51 0.09
N VAL A 263 -13.86 -32.76 -0.03
CA VAL A 263 -14.92 -31.94 0.56
C VAL A 263 -14.71 -31.82 2.06
N THR A 264 -14.45 -32.92 2.76
CA THR A 264 -14.21 -32.89 4.22
C THR A 264 -13.02 -31.99 4.58
N THR A 265 -11.91 -32.09 3.84
CA THR A 265 -10.69 -31.32 4.12
C THR A 265 -10.89 -29.83 3.85
N VAL A 266 -11.49 -29.51 2.70
CA VAL A 266 -11.74 -28.13 2.27
C VAL A 266 -12.80 -27.47 3.16
N SER A 267 -13.89 -28.16 3.47
CA SER A 267 -14.90 -27.68 4.42
C SER A 267 -14.31 -27.43 5.80
N ALA A 268 -13.37 -28.25 6.29
CA ALA A 268 -12.69 -27.98 7.56
C ALA A 268 -11.86 -26.68 7.52
N LEU A 269 -11.16 -26.40 6.41
CA LEU A 269 -10.43 -25.13 6.24
C LEU A 269 -11.38 -23.92 6.15
N ILE A 270 -12.51 -24.08 5.44
CA ILE A 270 -13.54 -23.04 5.35
C ILE A 270 -14.17 -22.78 6.73
N LEU A 271 -14.50 -23.82 7.49
CA LEU A 271 -15.04 -23.70 8.84
C LEU A 271 -14.04 -23.04 9.80
N ALA A 272 -12.75 -23.36 9.70
CA ALA A 272 -11.71 -22.69 10.49
C ALA A 272 -11.63 -21.19 10.16
N ASN A 273 -11.66 -20.82 8.87
CA ASN A 273 -11.71 -19.43 8.43
C ASN A 273 -12.99 -18.73 8.91
N ALA A 274 -14.15 -19.39 8.81
CA ALA A 274 -15.42 -18.86 9.28
C ALA A 274 -15.42 -18.64 10.79
N ALA A 275 -14.88 -19.58 11.56
CA ALA A 275 -14.76 -19.47 13.01
C ALA A 275 -13.93 -18.23 13.39
N VAL A 276 -12.77 -18.02 12.76
CA VAL A 276 -11.94 -16.83 13.00
C VAL A 276 -12.65 -15.55 12.54
N PHE A 277 -13.34 -15.57 11.40
CA PHE A 277 -14.13 -14.44 10.91
C PHE A 277 -15.23 -14.01 11.90
N PHE A 278 -15.96 -14.97 12.49
CA PHE A 278 -16.95 -14.67 13.52
C PHE A 278 -16.31 -14.31 14.86
N LEU A 279 -15.13 -14.86 15.17
CA LEU A 279 -14.38 -14.52 16.38
C LEU A 279 -13.92 -13.06 16.38
N TRP A 280 -13.68 -12.46 15.21
CA TRP A 280 -13.49 -11.00 15.09
C TRP A 280 -14.69 -10.18 15.59
N ARG A 281 -15.88 -10.78 15.71
CA ARG A 281 -17.10 -10.11 16.21
C ARG A 281 -17.27 -10.26 17.72
N VAL A 282 -16.30 -10.90 18.38
CA VAL A 282 -16.27 -11.15 19.82
C VAL A 282 -15.13 -10.31 20.43
N PRO A 283 -15.42 -9.15 21.03
CA PRO A 283 -14.40 -8.25 21.60
C PRO A 283 -13.40 -8.88 22.57
N PRO A 284 -13.78 -9.85 23.43
CA PRO A 284 -12.81 -10.61 24.22
C PRO A 284 -11.67 -11.26 23.45
N ALA A 285 -11.88 -11.61 22.17
CA ALA A 285 -10.89 -12.29 21.35
C ALA A 285 -9.93 -11.33 20.63
N TRP A 286 -10.22 -10.03 20.56
CA TRP A 286 -9.44 -9.06 19.77
C TRP A 286 -7.95 -9.02 20.16
N LYS A 287 -7.62 -9.10 21.45
CA LYS A 287 -6.22 -9.16 21.90
C LYS A 287 -5.45 -10.34 21.31
N MET A 288 -6.08 -11.52 21.23
CA MET A 288 -5.47 -12.70 20.64
C MET A 288 -5.37 -12.56 19.11
N LEU A 289 -6.45 -12.09 18.48
CA LEU A 289 -6.54 -11.94 17.03
C LEU A 289 -5.55 -10.90 16.48
N ASN A 290 -5.44 -9.73 17.11
CA ASN A 290 -4.45 -8.71 16.74
C ASN A 290 -3.01 -9.21 16.91
N LYS A 291 -2.76 -10.11 17.88
CA LYS A 291 -1.43 -10.63 18.16
C LYS A 291 -1.01 -11.76 17.21
N TYR A 292 -1.93 -12.64 16.82
CA TYR A 292 -1.61 -13.88 16.13
C TYR A 292 -2.31 -14.08 14.77
N PHE A 293 -3.31 -13.28 14.43
CA PHE A 293 -4.12 -13.40 13.20
C PHE A 293 -4.02 -12.16 12.31
N MET A 294 -3.04 -11.31 12.55
CA MET A 294 -2.74 -10.11 11.77
C MET A 294 -1.24 -9.93 11.64
N ILE A 295 -0.79 -9.52 10.46
CA ILE A 295 0.61 -9.20 10.18
C ILE A 295 0.79 -7.70 10.40
N ILE A 296 1.65 -7.35 11.35
CA ILE A 296 1.97 -5.97 11.70
C ILE A 296 3.49 -5.79 11.58
N PRO A 297 4.00 -5.14 10.52
CA PRO A 297 5.44 -4.97 10.28
C PRO A 297 6.18 -4.21 11.38
N ALA A 298 5.46 -3.36 12.13
CA ALA A 298 5.99 -2.61 13.26
C ALA A 298 6.50 -3.50 14.41
N TYR A 299 5.85 -4.64 14.66
CA TYR A 299 6.19 -5.56 15.75
C TYR A 299 5.71 -7.00 15.41
N PRO A 300 6.30 -7.62 14.37
CA PRO A 300 5.81 -8.87 13.84
C PRO A 300 5.89 -10.00 14.87
N ARG A 301 4.92 -10.91 14.81
CA ARG A 301 4.86 -12.12 15.64
C ARG A 301 4.99 -13.33 14.73
N GLY A 302 5.91 -14.23 15.01
CA GLY A 302 6.16 -15.36 14.09
C GLY A 302 4.93 -16.20 13.79
N LEU A 303 4.08 -16.46 14.80
CA LEU A 303 2.83 -17.22 14.61
C LEU A 303 1.79 -16.52 13.73
N SER A 304 1.91 -15.20 13.52
CA SER A 304 1.00 -14.50 12.60
C SER A 304 1.18 -14.90 11.15
N MET A 305 2.30 -15.53 10.78
CA MET A 305 2.50 -16.09 9.43
C MET A 305 1.51 -17.22 9.11
N ILE A 306 1.01 -17.92 10.13
CA ILE A 306 0.03 -18.99 9.97
C ILE A 306 -1.37 -18.45 10.28
N GLY A 307 -1.53 -17.74 11.39
CA GLY A 307 -2.85 -17.27 11.81
C GLY A 307 -3.48 -16.27 10.83
N ALA A 308 -2.68 -15.41 10.18
CA ALA A 308 -3.19 -14.47 9.18
C ALA A 308 -3.86 -15.16 7.98
N VAL A 309 -3.43 -16.39 7.64
CA VAL A 309 -4.02 -17.20 6.55
C VAL A 309 -5.48 -17.57 6.84
N PHE A 310 -5.89 -17.59 8.11
CA PHE A 310 -7.27 -17.92 8.52
C PHE A 310 -8.12 -16.69 8.84
N SER A 311 -7.58 -15.48 8.66
CA SER A 311 -8.15 -14.27 9.25
C SER A 311 -8.81 -13.38 8.20
N HIS A 312 -10.07 -13.01 8.43
CA HIS A 312 -10.84 -12.10 7.60
C HIS A 312 -11.70 -11.19 8.48
N GLN A 313 -11.86 -9.92 8.10
CA GLN A 313 -12.67 -8.95 8.86
C GLN A 313 -13.95 -8.53 8.12
N ALA A 314 -13.94 -8.52 6.79
CA ALA A 314 -15.06 -8.14 5.94
C ALA A 314 -15.54 -9.26 5.02
N PHE A 315 -16.87 -9.32 4.80
CA PHE A 315 -17.50 -10.29 3.91
C PHE A 315 -17.03 -10.17 2.46
N SER A 316 -16.78 -8.94 1.98
CA SER A 316 -16.25 -8.67 0.64
C SER A 316 -14.90 -9.34 0.37
N HIS A 317 -14.11 -9.59 1.41
CA HIS A 317 -12.86 -10.34 1.30
C HIS A 317 -13.06 -11.84 1.60
N PHE A 318 -13.87 -12.17 2.60
CA PHE A 318 -14.10 -13.56 3.04
C PHE A 318 -14.82 -14.41 1.97
N ILE A 319 -15.94 -13.92 1.41
CA ILE A 319 -16.80 -14.71 0.52
C ILE A 319 -16.04 -15.15 -0.74
N PRO A 320 -15.35 -14.27 -1.50
CA PRO A 320 -14.63 -14.69 -2.70
C PRO A 320 -13.53 -15.72 -2.38
N ASN A 321 -12.79 -15.55 -1.29
CA ASN A 321 -11.75 -16.50 -0.87
C ASN A 321 -12.33 -17.89 -0.59
N MET A 322 -13.42 -17.96 0.18
CA MET A 322 -14.03 -19.24 0.52
C MET A 322 -14.69 -19.91 -0.68
N THR A 323 -15.28 -19.15 -1.60
CA THR A 323 -15.84 -19.68 -2.86
C THR A 323 -14.75 -20.28 -3.74
N LEU A 324 -13.63 -19.57 -3.92
CA LEU A 324 -12.50 -20.08 -4.70
C LEU A 324 -11.88 -21.32 -4.04
N LEU A 325 -11.74 -21.32 -2.71
CA LEU A 325 -11.27 -22.49 -1.97
C LEU A 325 -12.22 -23.69 -2.10
N ALA A 326 -13.53 -23.47 -2.03
CA ALA A 326 -14.53 -24.53 -2.15
C ALA A 326 -14.50 -25.19 -3.54
N ILE A 327 -14.34 -24.39 -4.60
CA ILE A 327 -14.37 -24.89 -5.98
C ILE A 327 -13.00 -25.49 -6.35
N LEU A 328 -11.95 -24.68 -6.32
CA LEU A 328 -10.63 -25.07 -6.82
C LEU A 328 -9.85 -25.90 -5.80
N GLY A 329 -10.09 -25.71 -4.50
CA GLY A 329 -9.45 -26.50 -3.48
C GLY A 329 -9.89 -27.96 -3.50
N VAL A 330 -11.18 -28.23 -3.76
CA VAL A 330 -11.69 -29.61 -3.92
C VAL A 330 -11.06 -30.27 -5.15
N GLN A 331 -11.07 -29.57 -6.29
CA GLN A 331 -10.49 -30.10 -7.52
C GLN A 331 -8.98 -30.37 -7.38
N LEU A 332 -8.22 -29.42 -6.86
CA LEU A 332 -6.79 -29.63 -6.62
C LEU A 332 -6.55 -30.78 -5.64
N HIS A 333 -7.32 -30.86 -4.56
CA HIS A 333 -7.20 -31.94 -3.59
C HIS A 333 -7.40 -33.31 -4.24
N ASP A 334 -8.38 -33.46 -5.15
CA ASP A 334 -8.59 -34.74 -5.85
C ASP A 334 -7.41 -35.11 -6.75
N GLU A 335 -6.72 -34.13 -7.33
CA GLU A 335 -5.53 -34.35 -8.15
C GLU A 335 -4.28 -34.76 -7.34
N ILE A 336 -4.02 -34.08 -6.21
CA ILE A 336 -2.74 -34.24 -5.47
C ILE A 336 -2.87 -35.02 -4.15
N GLY A 337 -4.11 -35.28 -3.72
CA GLY A 337 -4.42 -35.93 -2.44
C GLY A 337 -4.29 -35.02 -1.21
N ARG A 338 -4.87 -35.48 -0.09
CA ARG A 338 -5.01 -34.69 1.15
C ARG A 338 -3.70 -34.14 1.70
N ALA A 339 -2.67 -34.98 1.79
CA ALA A 339 -1.42 -34.59 2.45
C ALA A 339 -0.68 -33.51 1.67
N ASN A 340 -0.57 -33.67 0.35
CA ASN A 340 0.05 -32.67 -0.51
C ASN A 340 -0.79 -31.39 -0.56
N PHE A 341 -2.13 -31.50 -0.58
CA PHE A 341 -3.01 -30.34 -0.55
C PHE A 341 -2.83 -29.51 0.73
N LEU A 342 -2.89 -30.15 1.90
CA LEU A 342 -2.66 -29.47 3.18
C LEU A 342 -1.25 -28.89 3.26
N ALA A 343 -0.24 -29.64 2.85
CA ALA A 343 1.13 -29.14 2.83
C ALA A 343 1.28 -27.93 1.91
N LEU A 344 0.70 -27.97 0.71
CA LEU A 344 0.71 -26.84 -0.22
C LEU A 344 0.00 -25.62 0.39
N TYR A 345 -1.20 -25.80 0.94
CA TYR A 345 -1.99 -24.71 1.53
C TYR A 345 -1.25 -24.01 2.68
N PHE A 346 -0.75 -24.77 3.67
CA PHE A 346 -0.08 -24.19 4.84
C PHE A 346 1.28 -23.58 4.51
N THR A 347 2.08 -24.24 3.66
CA THR A 347 3.41 -23.73 3.32
C THR A 347 3.34 -22.48 2.47
N THR A 348 2.53 -22.50 1.40
CA THR A 348 2.40 -21.34 0.51
C THR A 348 1.72 -20.18 1.22
N GLY A 349 0.71 -20.44 2.07
CA GLY A 349 0.10 -19.41 2.92
C GLY A 349 1.10 -18.74 3.88
N ALA A 350 1.95 -19.52 4.55
CA ALA A 350 2.99 -19.01 5.42
C ALA A 350 4.08 -18.23 4.66
N VAL A 351 4.50 -18.74 3.49
CA VAL A 351 5.48 -18.09 2.63
C VAL A 351 4.94 -16.76 2.07
N SER A 352 3.68 -16.71 1.62
CA SER A 352 3.03 -15.47 1.18
C SER A 352 2.87 -14.45 2.31
N SER A 353 2.54 -14.91 3.51
CA SER A 353 2.49 -14.05 4.70
C SER A 353 3.86 -13.45 5.02
N PHE A 354 4.91 -14.26 4.96
CA PHE A 354 6.27 -13.82 5.19
C PHE A 354 6.79 -12.87 4.12
N SER A 355 6.49 -13.12 2.84
CA SER A 355 6.93 -12.24 1.76
C SER A 355 6.26 -10.87 1.85
N SER A 356 4.99 -10.81 2.26
CA SER A 356 4.30 -9.56 2.56
C SER A 356 4.97 -8.82 3.72
N LEU A 357 5.22 -9.51 4.83
CA LEU A 357 5.95 -8.92 5.97
C LEU A 357 7.32 -8.36 5.54
N ALA A 358 8.10 -9.16 4.80
CA ALA A 358 9.43 -8.77 4.33
C ALA A 358 9.37 -7.54 3.42
N TRP A 359 8.37 -7.46 2.53
CA TRP A 359 8.15 -6.33 1.66
C TRP A 359 7.85 -5.05 2.43
N TRP A 360 6.93 -5.09 3.39
CA TRP A 360 6.57 -3.91 4.18
C TRP A 360 7.69 -3.46 5.13
N VAL A 361 8.45 -4.40 5.69
CA VAL A 361 9.67 -4.09 6.46
C VAL A 361 10.72 -3.41 5.57
N TRP A 362 10.94 -3.93 4.35
CA TRP A 362 11.89 -3.34 3.41
C TRP A 362 11.46 -1.93 2.96
N LYS A 363 10.16 -1.71 2.78
CA LYS A 363 9.58 -0.39 2.47
C LYS A 363 9.53 0.57 3.67
N LYS A 364 9.91 0.13 4.87
CA LYS A 364 9.76 0.89 6.13
C LYS A 364 8.34 1.40 6.36
N ALA A 365 7.34 0.66 5.89
CA ALA A 365 5.93 1.02 5.99
C ALA A 365 5.29 0.23 7.14
N PHE A 366 5.43 0.76 8.35
CA PHE A 366 5.08 0.07 9.59
C PHE A 366 3.60 0.22 10.00
N VAL A 367 2.87 1.13 9.34
CA VAL A 367 1.43 1.40 9.58
C VAL A 367 0.51 0.41 8.86
N THR A 368 1.06 -0.37 7.94
CA THR A 368 0.29 -1.35 7.18
C THR A 368 -0.04 -2.56 8.04
N THR A 369 -1.27 -3.05 7.90
CA THR A 369 -1.70 -4.33 8.47
C THR A 369 -2.21 -5.23 7.36
N THR A 370 -1.92 -6.52 7.44
CA THR A 370 -2.32 -7.50 6.42
C THR A 370 -2.89 -8.77 7.08
N LEU A 371 -3.94 -9.31 6.47
CA LEU A 371 -4.60 -10.56 6.84
C LEU A 371 -5.39 -11.10 5.65
N GLY A 372 -5.60 -12.42 5.60
CA GLY A 372 -6.38 -13.07 4.56
C GLY A 372 -5.81 -14.40 4.11
N ALA A 373 -6.69 -15.28 3.64
CA ALA A 373 -6.30 -16.55 3.01
C ALA A 373 -5.76 -16.38 1.59
N SER A 374 -5.87 -15.18 1.00
CA SER A 374 -5.73 -14.95 -0.44
C SER A 374 -4.38 -15.39 -1.01
N GLY A 375 -3.26 -15.22 -0.29
CA GLY A 375 -1.97 -15.77 -0.72
C GLY A 375 -2.00 -17.29 -0.90
N ALA A 376 -2.61 -18.03 0.03
CA ALA A 376 -2.80 -19.48 -0.08
C ALA A 376 -3.81 -19.85 -1.19
N ILE A 377 -4.86 -19.05 -1.39
CA ILE A 377 -5.82 -19.26 -2.48
C ILE A 377 -5.18 -19.04 -3.85
N CYS A 378 -4.37 -17.99 -4.02
CA CYS A 378 -3.57 -17.76 -5.23
C CYS A 378 -2.66 -18.95 -5.50
N ALA A 379 -2.05 -19.54 -4.47
CA ALA A 379 -1.26 -20.75 -4.61
C ALA A 379 -2.08 -21.97 -5.03
N VAL A 380 -3.27 -22.17 -4.47
CA VAL A 380 -4.20 -23.25 -4.89
C VAL A 380 -4.61 -23.07 -6.36
N ILE A 381 -4.95 -21.85 -6.78
CA ILE A 381 -5.27 -21.51 -8.19
C ILE A 381 -4.08 -21.84 -9.08
N ALA A 382 -2.90 -21.32 -8.76
CA ALA A 382 -1.69 -21.56 -9.53
C ALA A 382 -1.35 -23.05 -9.63
N ALA A 383 -1.40 -23.76 -8.51
CA ALA A 383 -1.09 -25.18 -8.44
C ALA A 383 -2.05 -26.00 -9.30
N PHE A 384 -3.36 -25.72 -9.23
CA PHE A 384 -4.36 -26.41 -10.04
C PHE A 384 -4.16 -26.18 -11.53
N LEU A 385 -4.02 -24.92 -11.96
CA LEU A 385 -3.81 -24.58 -13.36
C LEU A 385 -2.48 -25.12 -13.90
N TRP A 386 -1.43 -25.17 -13.06
CA TRP A 386 -0.15 -25.77 -13.41
C TRP A 386 -0.23 -27.29 -13.55
N TYR A 387 -0.99 -27.95 -12.66
CA TYR A 387 -1.19 -29.39 -12.71
C TYR A 387 -1.92 -29.80 -13.99
N LYS A 388 -2.94 -29.01 -14.35
CA LYS A 388 -3.72 -29.15 -15.59
C LYS A 388 -3.10 -28.43 -16.79
N LYS A 389 -1.81 -28.03 -16.76
CA LYS A 389 -1.21 -27.21 -17.84
C LYS A 389 -1.29 -27.86 -19.24
N ASP A 390 -1.28 -29.19 -19.28
CA ASP A 390 -1.32 -29.99 -20.51
C ASP A 390 -2.76 -30.38 -20.91
N GLU A 391 -3.75 -30.01 -20.09
CA GLU A 391 -5.18 -30.28 -20.26
C GLU A 391 -5.95 -28.95 -20.39
N GLY A 392 -7.08 -28.98 -21.11
CA GLY A 392 -8.00 -27.84 -21.14
C GLY A 392 -8.98 -27.90 -19.96
N ILE A 393 -9.30 -26.75 -19.37
CA ILE A 393 -10.33 -26.65 -18.31
C ILE A 393 -11.63 -26.15 -18.92
N SER A 394 -12.72 -26.87 -18.68
CA SER A 394 -14.07 -26.36 -18.92
C SER A 394 -14.62 -25.77 -17.62
N ILE A 395 -15.17 -24.57 -17.68
CA ILE A 395 -15.83 -23.93 -16.56
C ILE A 395 -17.24 -24.53 -16.47
N PHE A 396 -17.49 -25.31 -15.41
CA PHE A 396 -18.75 -26.02 -15.14
C PHE A 396 -19.23 -26.97 -16.25
N GLY A 397 -18.37 -27.39 -17.17
CA GLY A 397 -18.74 -28.29 -18.27
C GLY A 397 -19.56 -27.61 -19.39
N VAL A 398 -19.74 -26.29 -19.33
CA VAL A 398 -20.59 -25.53 -20.28
C VAL A 398 -19.75 -24.70 -21.25
N THR A 399 -18.53 -24.31 -20.86
CA THR A 399 -17.66 -23.47 -21.71
C THR A 399 -16.72 -24.32 -22.56
N PRO A 400 -16.28 -23.82 -23.73
CA PRO A 400 -15.14 -24.37 -24.45
C PRO A 400 -13.96 -24.55 -23.50
N THR A 401 -13.18 -25.61 -23.71
CA THR A 401 -11.99 -25.87 -22.90
C THR A 401 -10.98 -24.76 -23.10
N ILE A 402 -10.68 -24.01 -22.05
CA ILE A 402 -9.67 -22.96 -22.04
C ILE A 402 -8.34 -23.62 -21.65
N SER A 403 -7.25 -23.27 -22.35
CA SER A 403 -5.91 -23.71 -21.95
C SER A 403 -5.60 -23.24 -20.53
N SER A 404 -5.30 -24.18 -19.64
CA SER A 404 -4.98 -23.89 -18.24
C SER A 404 -3.77 -22.97 -18.09
N TRP A 405 -2.79 -23.08 -18.99
CA TRP A 405 -1.64 -22.19 -19.04
C TRP A 405 -2.02 -20.75 -19.39
N LEU A 406 -2.89 -20.57 -20.39
CA LEU A 406 -3.38 -19.25 -20.77
C LEU A 406 -4.18 -18.61 -19.63
N LEU A 407 -5.03 -19.39 -18.96
CA LEU A 407 -5.80 -18.91 -17.81
C LEU A 407 -4.87 -18.50 -16.64
N LEU A 408 -3.82 -19.28 -16.38
CA LEU A 408 -2.81 -18.94 -15.37
C LEU A 408 -2.10 -17.64 -15.72
N GLY A 409 -1.64 -17.50 -16.97
CA GLY A 409 -1.02 -16.28 -17.46
C GLY A 409 -1.93 -15.06 -17.36
N LEU A 410 -3.24 -15.24 -17.65
CA LEU A 410 -4.25 -14.19 -17.54
C LEU A 410 -4.45 -13.75 -16.08
N VAL A 411 -4.62 -14.69 -15.15
CA VAL A 411 -4.84 -14.36 -13.73
C VAL A 411 -3.61 -13.67 -13.12
N VAL A 412 -2.40 -14.19 -13.39
CA VAL A 412 -1.14 -13.56 -12.93
C VAL A 412 -0.94 -12.19 -13.61
N GLY A 413 -1.27 -12.08 -14.89
CA GLY A 413 -1.18 -10.82 -15.65
C GLY A 413 -2.13 -9.75 -15.13
N MET A 414 -3.39 -10.12 -14.80
CA MET A 414 -4.35 -9.21 -14.17
C MET A 414 -3.87 -8.75 -12.80
N GLU A 415 -3.29 -9.63 -12.00
CA GLU A 415 -2.71 -9.27 -10.70
C GLU A 415 -1.55 -8.28 -10.85
N ALA A 416 -0.63 -8.55 -11.78
CA ALA A 416 0.51 -7.68 -12.07
C ALA A 416 0.06 -6.30 -12.59
N TRP A 417 -0.97 -6.27 -13.44
CA TRP A 417 -1.55 -5.02 -13.96
C TRP A 417 -2.22 -4.22 -12.85
N SER A 418 -3.05 -4.88 -12.02
CA SER A 418 -3.69 -4.28 -10.85
C SER A 418 -2.66 -3.70 -9.88
N TRP A 419 -1.59 -4.44 -9.59
CA TRP A 419 -0.53 -3.95 -8.71
C TRP A 419 0.22 -2.74 -9.30
N LYS A 420 0.51 -2.75 -10.61
CA LYS A 420 1.13 -1.60 -11.30
C LYS A 420 0.24 -0.36 -11.23
N ARG A 421 -1.08 -0.51 -11.40
CA ARG A 421 -2.05 0.58 -11.28
C ARG A 421 -2.14 1.08 -9.84
N ALA A 422 -2.17 0.17 -8.87
CA ALA A 422 -2.24 0.51 -7.47
C ALA A 422 -1.01 1.32 -7.01
N ARG A 423 0.20 0.98 -7.48
CA ARG A 423 1.44 1.75 -7.18
C ARG A 423 1.42 3.19 -7.68
N LYS A 424 0.61 3.50 -8.70
CA LYS A 424 0.45 4.85 -9.24
C LYS A 424 -0.66 5.64 -8.55
N SER A 425 -1.46 4.98 -7.71
CA SER A 425 -2.52 5.64 -6.94
C SER A 425 -1.98 6.08 -5.59
N THR A 426 -2.28 7.31 -5.19
CA THR A 426 -2.09 7.83 -3.82
C THR A 426 -3.10 7.28 -2.82
N GLY A 427 -4.04 6.41 -3.24
CA GLY A 427 -5.05 5.80 -2.39
C GLY A 427 -4.54 4.61 -1.55
N LYS A 428 -5.28 4.30 -0.49
CA LYS A 428 -5.02 3.13 0.39
C LYS A 428 -5.08 1.84 -0.43
N GLN A 429 -4.01 1.05 -0.42
CA GLN A 429 -3.98 -0.27 -1.05
C GLN A 429 -4.99 -1.19 -0.35
N ILE A 430 -5.97 -1.69 -1.09
CA ILE A 430 -7.03 -2.57 -0.55
C ILE A 430 -6.59 -4.04 -0.57
N LEU A 431 -5.65 -4.40 -1.46
CA LEU A 431 -5.19 -5.77 -1.68
C LEU A 431 -3.69 -5.91 -1.43
N ASP A 432 -3.30 -7.04 -0.85
CA ASP A 432 -1.90 -7.41 -0.62
C ASP A 432 -1.32 -8.11 -1.86
N HIS A 433 -1.07 -7.32 -2.90
CA HIS A 433 -0.56 -7.81 -4.19
C HIS A 433 0.78 -8.58 -4.08
N GLN A 434 1.62 -8.24 -3.10
CA GLN A 434 2.87 -8.95 -2.85
C GLN A 434 2.60 -10.40 -2.40
N SER A 435 1.67 -10.57 -1.46
CA SER A 435 1.28 -11.90 -0.97
C SER A 435 0.66 -12.76 -2.08
N HIS A 436 -0.14 -12.16 -2.96
CA HIS A 436 -0.79 -12.85 -4.08
C HIS A 436 0.23 -13.32 -5.11
N MET A 437 1.14 -12.42 -5.55
CA MET A 437 2.18 -12.76 -6.50
C MET A 437 3.09 -13.89 -5.96
N THR A 438 3.44 -13.80 -4.67
CA THR A 438 4.20 -14.86 -4.01
C THR A 438 3.40 -16.16 -3.97
N GLY A 439 2.10 -16.09 -3.73
CA GLY A 439 1.20 -17.24 -3.72
C GLY A 439 1.20 -17.96 -5.07
N TYR A 440 1.06 -17.23 -6.18
CA TYR A 440 1.11 -17.83 -7.52
C TYR A 440 2.45 -18.53 -7.78
N ILE A 441 3.57 -17.85 -7.50
CA ILE A 441 4.91 -18.42 -7.72
C ILE A 441 5.13 -19.67 -6.84
N ALA A 442 4.81 -19.57 -5.55
CA ALA A 442 4.97 -20.66 -4.60
C ALA A 442 4.03 -21.85 -4.92
N GLY A 443 2.83 -21.58 -5.42
CA GLY A 443 1.88 -22.59 -5.89
C GLY A 443 2.40 -23.36 -7.10
N ILE A 444 2.95 -22.65 -8.10
CA ILE A 444 3.59 -23.27 -9.27
C ILE A 444 4.77 -24.15 -8.84
N MET A 445 5.66 -23.62 -8.00
CA MET A 445 6.82 -24.36 -7.50
C MET A 445 6.39 -25.60 -6.69
N GLY A 446 5.42 -25.44 -5.80
CA GLY A 446 4.87 -26.53 -5.00
C GLY A 446 4.24 -27.63 -5.85
N ALA A 447 3.46 -27.26 -6.87
CA ALA A 447 2.88 -28.20 -7.82
C ALA A 447 3.97 -28.95 -8.61
N GLU A 448 5.03 -28.27 -9.07
CA GLU A 448 6.12 -28.93 -9.78
C GLU A 448 6.90 -29.89 -8.89
N VAL A 449 7.14 -29.54 -7.62
CA VAL A 449 7.77 -30.44 -6.64
C VAL A 449 6.92 -31.69 -6.42
N ILE A 450 5.59 -31.55 -6.31
CA ILE A 450 4.67 -32.68 -6.17
C ILE A 450 4.74 -33.59 -7.42
N ARG A 451 4.63 -33.01 -8.62
CA ARG A 451 4.72 -33.77 -9.89
C ARG A 451 6.06 -34.48 -10.02
N TRP A 452 7.16 -33.83 -9.65
CA TRP A 452 8.49 -34.45 -9.67
C TRP A 452 8.56 -35.66 -8.73
N ARG A 453 8.06 -35.54 -7.48
CA ARG A 453 8.00 -36.66 -6.53
C ARG A 453 7.17 -37.84 -7.06
N GLU A 454 6.05 -37.56 -7.74
CA GLU A 454 5.23 -38.61 -8.35
C GLU A 454 5.95 -39.32 -9.51
N ARG A 455 6.63 -38.57 -10.39
CA ARG A 455 7.44 -39.15 -11.47
C ARG A 455 8.53 -40.08 -10.92
N VAL A 456 9.21 -39.66 -9.85
CA VAL A 456 10.24 -40.48 -9.18
C VAL A 456 9.62 -41.75 -8.60
N ARG A 457 8.49 -41.65 -7.88
CA ARG A 457 7.79 -42.80 -7.30
C ARG A 457 7.31 -43.80 -8.36
N LYS A 458 6.78 -43.31 -9.49
CA LYS A 458 6.36 -44.15 -10.63
C LYS A 458 7.54 -44.92 -11.23
N ARG A 459 8.66 -44.24 -11.50
CA ARG A 459 9.88 -44.88 -12.01
C ARG A 459 10.40 -45.97 -11.06
N GLN A 460 10.46 -45.70 -9.76
CA GLN A 460 10.89 -46.69 -8.76
C GLN A 460 9.94 -47.90 -8.69
N ALA A 461 8.63 -47.68 -8.84
CA ALA A 461 7.66 -48.79 -8.86
C ALA A 461 7.79 -49.63 -10.14
N GLU A 462 8.04 -49.02 -11.30
CA GLU A 462 8.29 -49.71 -12.56
C GLU A 462 9.59 -50.52 -12.51
N GLU A 463 10.66 -49.95 -11.95
CA GLU A 463 11.94 -50.64 -11.77
C GLU A 463 11.80 -51.87 -10.85
N ARG A 464 11.09 -51.73 -9.72
CA ARG A 464 10.79 -52.86 -8.83
C ARG A 464 10.00 -53.97 -9.54
N LYS A 465 9.00 -53.60 -10.35
CA LYS A 465 8.23 -54.57 -11.16
C LYS A 465 9.11 -55.28 -12.19
N ARG A 466 10.01 -54.55 -12.86
CA ARG A 466 10.97 -55.13 -13.81
C ARG A 466 11.92 -56.12 -13.15
N ILE A 467 12.48 -55.78 -11.98
CA ILE A 467 13.34 -56.68 -11.20
C ILE A 467 12.56 -57.93 -10.78
N GLN A 468 11.32 -57.78 -10.31
CA GLN A 468 10.49 -58.90 -9.90
C GLN A 468 10.15 -59.86 -11.06
N MET A 469 9.93 -59.33 -12.27
CA MET A 469 9.74 -60.14 -13.49
C MET A 469 11.02 -60.77 -14.02
N ALA A 470 12.20 -60.29 -13.62
CA ALA A 470 13.49 -60.87 -14.04
C ALA A 470 13.99 -61.97 -13.10
N VAL A 471 13.44 -62.05 -11.88
CA VAL A 471 13.85 -63.00 -10.82
C VAL A 471 12.85 -64.15 -10.64
N GLY A 472 11.58 -63.97 -11.06
CA GLY A 472 10.56 -65.02 -11.09
C GLY A 472 10.39 -65.58 -12.49
#